data_AF-A0AA96Q316-F1
#
_entry.id   AF-A0AA96Q316-F1
#
_cell.length_a   1.000
_cell.length_b   1.000
_cell.length_c   1.000
_cell.angle_alpha   90.00
_cell.angle_beta   90.00
_cell.angle_gamma   90.00
#
_symmetry.space_group_name_H-M   'P 1'
#
loop_
_entity.id
_entity.type
_entity.pdbx_description
1 polymer ?
#
loop_
_entity_poly.entity_id
_entity_poly.type
_entity_poly.pdbx_seq_one_letter_code
_entity_poly.pdbx_strand_id
1 'polypeptide(L)'
;MANGKQKKEKINLTWEDFETYLPDYGFDEKQMDFFKDTFEIITTNRDTDKVTCFANRCGIGKSTFIHTFMHCCIGDSFYGGRHRPQGLLVITDSIKRLEELSSTNKDRIEAEKYWGEIFKEWGIEYHYKEFEKSVIVLRSDEPFKEQLIKQHYKPIVLLSTQRYFMLGDNIREQLFSFTYNGETLKRDIVIFDESPQFSETVTIDSDNLSRIEAALYKGLSDEVKDKEFVIREYKAFKDRLLEQMDEKEKLLKDSNVTIYWKDTRYSSITPNDDLLFSVLQDNIESLTKQYNCIWKDMQCLKEIAKNGAIFNSVKKKIWKL
;
A
#
# COMPACT_ATOMS: atom_id res chain seq x y z
N MET A 1 9.45 -10.22 -49.95
CA MET A 1 8.17 -9.55 -49.63
C MET A 1 8.10 -9.39 -48.12
N ALA A 2 8.38 -8.18 -47.64
CA ALA A 2 8.36 -7.85 -46.22
C ALA A 2 6.93 -7.42 -45.86
N ASN A 3 6.20 -8.28 -45.14
CA ASN A 3 4.95 -7.84 -44.50
C ASN A 3 5.31 -7.04 -43.27
N GLY A 4 5.24 -5.72 -43.42
CA GLY A 4 5.39 -4.75 -42.34
C GLY A 4 4.39 -5.07 -41.23
N LYS A 5 4.92 -5.43 -40.05
CA LYS A 5 4.20 -5.25 -38.80
C LYS A 5 3.91 -3.75 -38.68
N GLN A 6 2.70 -3.34 -39.04
CA GLN A 6 2.18 -2.05 -38.59
C GLN A 6 2.31 -2.03 -37.07
N LYS A 7 3.25 -1.23 -36.56
CA LYS A 7 3.25 -0.82 -35.15
C LYS A 7 1.89 -0.17 -34.94
N LYS A 8 0.94 -0.86 -34.29
CA LYS A 8 -0.29 -0.22 -33.80
C LYS A 8 0.17 0.91 -32.89
N GLU A 9 0.02 2.15 -33.34
CA GLU A 9 0.39 3.33 -32.58
C GLU A 9 -0.36 3.31 -31.24
N LYS A 10 0.37 3.60 -30.16
CA LYS A 10 -0.19 3.74 -28.82
C LYS A 10 -0.99 5.05 -28.85
N ILE A 11 -2.30 4.96 -29.10
CA ILE A 11 -3.17 6.14 -29.02
C ILE A 11 -3.13 6.59 -27.55
N ASN A 12 -2.79 7.86 -27.30
CA ASN A 12 -2.68 8.44 -25.95
C ASN A 12 -4.06 8.85 -25.45
N LEU A 13 -4.36 8.61 -24.17
CA LEU A 13 -5.60 9.05 -23.47
C LEU A 13 -5.88 10.53 -23.76
N THR A 14 -7.10 10.81 -24.24
CA THR A 14 -7.60 12.16 -24.54
C THR A 14 -8.60 12.59 -23.48
N TRP A 15 -8.80 13.90 -23.34
CA TRP A 15 -9.80 14.43 -22.42
C TRP A 15 -11.21 13.94 -22.75
N GLU A 16 -11.57 13.82 -24.04
CA GLU A 16 -12.88 13.31 -24.44
C GLU A 16 -13.10 11.86 -23.98
N ASP A 17 -12.06 11.02 -23.99
CA ASP A 17 -12.14 9.67 -23.44
C ASP A 17 -12.47 9.68 -21.94
N PHE A 18 -11.91 10.61 -21.18
CA PHE A 18 -12.15 10.72 -19.75
C PHE A 18 -13.54 11.28 -19.44
N GLU A 19 -13.93 12.34 -20.15
CA GLU A 19 -15.21 13.01 -20.00
C GLU A 19 -16.40 12.08 -20.25
N THR A 20 -16.24 11.12 -21.17
CA THR A 20 -17.26 10.08 -21.45
C THR A 20 -17.66 9.28 -20.21
N TYR A 21 -16.76 9.13 -19.24
CA TYR A 21 -16.99 8.35 -18.01
C TYR A 21 -17.27 9.24 -16.78
N LEU A 22 -17.38 10.56 -16.94
CA LEU A 22 -17.76 11.44 -15.84
C LEU A 22 -19.24 11.21 -15.46
N PRO A 23 -19.57 11.10 -14.17
CA PRO A 23 -20.95 10.97 -13.75
C PRO A 23 -21.68 12.32 -13.82
N ASP A 24 -22.99 12.29 -14.04
CA ASP A 24 -23.81 13.50 -14.15
C ASP A 24 -24.19 14.06 -12.76
N TYR A 25 -23.20 14.66 -12.08
CA TYR A 25 -23.35 15.22 -10.73
C TYR A 25 -23.40 16.75 -10.69
N GLY A 26 -23.51 17.42 -11.85
CA GLY A 26 -23.55 18.89 -11.91
C GLY A 26 -22.30 19.55 -11.30
N PHE A 27 -21.12 19.10 -11.74
CA PHE A 27 -19.83 19.60 -11.23
C PHE A 27 -19.67 21.11 -11.40
N ASP A 28 -19.07 21.76 -10.41
CA ASP A 28 -18.69 23.16 -10.53
C ASP A 28 -17.46 23.36 -11.43
N GLU A 29 -17.24 24.59 -11.88
CA GLU A 29 -16.13 24.96 -12.77
C GLU A 29 -14.77 24.55 -12.20
N LYS A 30 -14.57 24.68 -10.89
CA LYS A 30 -13.30 24.34 -10.23
C LYS A 30 -13.05 22.83 -10.18
N GLN A 31 -14.11 22.04 -10.08
CA GLN A 31 -14.01 20.58 -10.16
C GLN A 31 -13.64 20.16 -11.59
N MET A 32 -14.25 20.78 -12.60
CA MET A 32 -13.93 20.52 -14.00
C MET A 32 -12.50 20.92 -14.36
N ASP A 33 -12.04 22.10 -13.93
CA ASP A 33 -10.65 22.55 -14.08
C ASP A 33 -9.69 21.55 -13.41
N PHE A 34 -9.99 21.15 -12.18
CA PHE A 34 -9.20 20.14 -11.47
C PHE A 34 -9.10 18.84 -12.27
N PHE A 35 -10.20 18.33 -12.81
CA PHE A 35 -10.19 17.09 -13.58
C PHE A 35 -9.34 17.22 -14.84
N LYS A 36 -9.48 18.32 -15.58
CA LYS A 36 -8.76 18.56 -16.82
C LYS A 36 -7.26 18.70 -16.60
N ASP A 37 -6.86 19.54 -15.64
CA ASP A 37 -5.44 19.75 -15.29
C ASP A 37 -4.80 18.45 -14.80
N THR A 38 -5.50 17.71 -13.93
CA THR A 38 -4.98 16.45 -13.37
C THR A 38 -4.84 15.39 -14.45
N PHE A 39 -5.82 15.30 -15.36
CA PHE A 39 -5.77 14.38 -16.50
C PHE A 39 -4.59 14.68 -17.41
N GLU A 40 -4.41 15.95 -17.80
CA GLU A 40 -3.31 16.37 -18.66
C GLU A 40 -1.96 16.04 -18.01
N ILE A 41 -1.77 16.38 -16.73
CA ILE A 41 -0.52 16.11 -16.02
C ILE A 41 -0.24 14.60 -15.93
N ILE A 42 -1.22 13.77 -15.56
CA ILE A 42 -1.03 12.31 -15.41
C ILE A 42 -0.71 11.65 -16.76
N THR A 43 -1.29 12.15 -17.86
CA THR A 43 -1.11 11.56 -19.19
C THR A 43 0.13 12.07 -19.93
N THR A 44 0.65 13.24 -19.56
CA THR A 44 1.81 13.87 -20.25
C THR A 44 3.10 13.83 -19.45
N ASN A 45 3.05 13.87 -18.11
CA ASN A 45 4.26 13.85 -17.30
C ASN A 45 4.91 12.46 -17.31
N ARG A 46 6.15 12.39 -17.79
CA ARG A 46 6.96 11.16 -17.87
C ARG A 46 8.23 11.22 -17.03
N ASP A 47 8.43 12.29 -16.25
CA ASP A 47 9.56 12.42 -15.34
C ASP A 47 9.34 11.48 -14.14
N THR A 48 10.15 10.42 -14.05
CA THR A 48 10.11 9.44 -12.96
C THR A 48 11.07 9.77 -11.82
N ASP A 49 11.91 10.80 -11.97
CA ASP A 49 12.87 11.20 -10.93
C ASP A 49 12.20 12.02 -9.82
N LYS A 50 10.95 12.47 -10.05
CA LYS A 50 10.19 13.31 -9.13
C LYS A 50 8.77 12.79 -8.94
N VAL A 51 8.26 12.99 -7.73
CA VAL A 51 6.84 12.77 -7.42
C VAL A 51 6.06 14.03 -7.77
N THR A 52 4.97 13.86 -8.52
CA THR A 52 4.01 14.95 -8.77
C THR A 52 2.96 14.96 -7.67
N CYS A 53 2.81 16.10 -7.00
CA CYS A 53 1.90 16.26 -5.86
C CYS A 53 0.72 17.17 -6.22
N PHE A 54 -0.51 16.68 -6.04
CA PHE A 54 -1.74 17.45 -6.19
C PHE A 54 -2.28 17.90 -4.82
N ALA A 55 -1.94 19.12 -4.40
CA ALA A 55 -2.29 19.66 -3.09
C ALA A 55 -3.68 20.33 -3.07
N ASN A 56 -4.74 19.56 -3.35
CA ASN A 56 -6.10 20.09 -3.44
C ASN A 56 -6.98 19.75 -2.23
N ARG A 57 -7.92 20.66 -1.94
CA ARG A 57 -8.87 20.57 -0.83
C ARG A 57 -9.69 19.28 -0.86
N CYS A 58 -10.13 18.83 0.31
CA CYS A 58 -11.16 17.79 0.40
C CYS A 58 -12.44 18.24 -0.32
N GLY A 59 -13.14 17.30 -0.97
CA GLY A 59 -14.37 17.58 -1.72
C GLY A 59 -14.17 18.11 -3.15
N ILE A 60 -12.93 18.33 -3.62
CA ILE A 60 -12.66 18.75 -5.01
C ILE A 60 -12.98 17.66 -6.07
N GLY A 61 -13.32 16.43 -5.64
CA GLY A 61 -13.63 15.32 -6.55
C GLY A 61 -12.49 14.33 -6.78
N LYS A 62 -11.48 14.24 -5.89
CA LYS A 62 -10.34 13.30 -6.03
C LYS A 62 -10.77 11.84 -6.26
N SER A 63 -11.69 11.33 -5.44
CA SER A 63 -12.22 9.96 -5.60
C SER A 63 -12.91 9.78 -6.95
N THR A 64 -13.75 10.74 -7.33
CA THR A 64 -14.46 10.74 -8.62
C THR A 64 -13.47 10.71 -9.77
N PHE A 65 -12.44 11.55 -9.73
CA PHE A 65 -11.39 11.56 -10.74
C PHE A 65 -10.70 10.20 -10.87
N ILE A 66 -10.22 9.62 -9.76
CA ILE A 66 -9.54 8.31 -9.77
C ILE A 66 -10.45 7.24 -10.37
N HIS A 67 -11.71 7.21 -9.94
CA HIS A 67 -12.70 6.25 -10.40
C HIS A 67 -12.98 6.38 -11.91
N THR A 68 -13.29 7.58 -12.37
CA THR A 68 -13.50 7.89 -13.79
C THR A 68 -12.25 7.58 -14.62
N PHE A 69 -11.06 7.87 -14.08
CA PHE A 69 -9.80 7.57 -14.76
C PHE A 69 -9.55 6.07 -14.90
N MET A 70 -9.93 5.26 -13.91
CA MET A 70 -9.86 3.80 -14.00
C MET A 70 -10.74 3.27 -15.14
N HIS A 71 -11.96 3.78 -15.29
CA HIS A 71 -12.82 3.44 -16.44
C HIS A 71 -12.20 3.90 -17.77
N CYS A 72 -11.63 5.10 -17.81
CA CYS A 72 -10.94 5.60 -19.00
C CYS A 72 -9.75 4.69 -19.40
N CYS A 73 -9.03 4.12 -18.43
CA CYS A 73 -7.88 3.26 -18.68
C CYS A 73 -8.22 1.91 -19.32
N ILE A 74 -9.44 1.39 -19.16
CA ILE A 74 -9.82 0.06 -19.67
C ILE A 74 -10.62 0.11 -20.98
N GLY A 75 -11.13 1.28 -21.38
CA GLY A 75 -12.10 1.40 -22.47
C GLY A 75 -11.55 0.86 -23.80
N ASP A 76 -12.25 -0.12 -24.39
CA ASP A 76 -11.97 -0.67 -25.71
C ASP A 76 -13.19 -0.48 -26.65
N SER A 77 -12.86 -0.13 -27.90
CA SER A 77 -13.64 -0.21 -29.15
C SER A 77 -14.87 0.66 -29.43
N PHE A 78 -15.70 1.15 -28.50
CA PHE A 78 -16.87 1.97 -28.92
C PHE A 78 -16.62 3.49 -29.04
N TYR A 79 -15.59 4.04 -28.40
CA TYR A 79 -15.44 5.51 -28.27
C TYR A 79 -14.07 6.11 -28.69
N GLY A 80 -12.98 5.34 -28.80
CA GLY A 80 -11.63 5.92 -28.98
C GLY A 80 -10.63 5.15 -29.85
N GLY A 81 -11.06 4.10 -30.58
CA GLY A 81 -10.19 3.34 -31.48
C GLY A 81 -9.03 2.59 -30.81
N ARG A 82 -9.05 2.45 -29.47
CA ARG A 82 -7.99 1.76 -28.72
C ARG A 82 -8.35 0.32 -28.44
N HIS A 83 -7.34 -0.53 -28.59
CA HIS A 83 -7.42 -1.98 -28.38
C HIS A 83 -6.51 -2.48 -27.26
N ARG A 84 -6.01 -1.57 -26.41
CA ARG A 84 -5.06 -1.89 -25.34
C ARG A 84 -5.38 -1.07 -24.09
N PRO A 85 -5.51 -1.70 -22.92
CA PRO A 85 -5.72 -0.98 -21.68
C PRO A 85 -4.45 -0.23 -21.26
N GLN A 86 -4.65 0.88 -20.56
CA GLN A 86 -3.63 1.64 -19.87
C GLN A 86 -3.43 1.05 -18.46
N GLY A 87 -2.19 0.67 -18.13
CA GLY A 87 -1.89 0.07 -16.82
C GLY A 87 -1.83 1.12 -15.71
N LEU A 88 -2.46 0.81 -14.57
CA LEU A 88 -2.62 1.73 -13.44
C LEU A 88 -2.43 1.01 -12.10
N LEU A 89 -1.67 1.61 -11.18
CA LEU A 89 -1.54 1.18 -9.79
C LEU A 89 -2.09 2.28 -8.87
N VAL A 90 -3.10 1.97 -8.05
CA VAL A 90 -3.65 2.90 -7.07
C VAL A 90 -3.36 2.41 -5.66
N ILE A 91 -2.74 3.26 -4.86
CA ILE A 91 -2.34 3.00 -3.48
C ILE A 91 -3.12 3.96 -2.58
N THR A 92 -3.83 3.45 -1.58
CA THR A 92 -4.64 4.27 -0.67
C THR A 92 -4.59 3.71 0.75
N ASP A 93 -4.81 4.56 1.76
CA ASP A 93 -4.92 4.08 3.16
C ASP A 93 -6.30 3.50 3.48
N SER A 94 -7.32 3.77 2.65
CA SER A 94 -8.71 3.41 2.95
C SER A 94 -9.14 2.13 2.23
N ILE A 95 -9.31 1.04 3.00
CA ILE A 95 -9.89 -0.21 2.48
C ILE A 95 -11.29 0.03 1.92
N LYS A 96 -12.12 0.80 2.62
CA LYS A 96 -13.47 1.14 2.14
C LYS A 96 -13.42 1.83 0.77
N ARG A 97 -12.40 2.68 0.55
CA ARG A 97 -12.21 3.38 -0.74
C ARG A 97 -11.74 2.42 -1.83
N LEU A 98 -10.88 1.45 -1.51
CA LEU A 98 -10.55 0.35 -2.43
C LEU A 98 -11.80 -0.42 -2.86
N GLU A 99 -12.68 -0.72 -1.91
CA GLU A 99 -13.94 -1.42 -2.18
C GLU A 99 -14.86 -0.59 -3.06
N GLU A 100 -15.04 0.69 -2.75
CA GLU A 100 -15.81 1.64 -3.57
C GLU A 100 -15.24 1.73 -5.00
N LEU A 101 -13.93 1.87 -5.16
CA LEU A 101 -13.26 1.95 -6.47
C LEU A 101 -13.36 0.65 -7.29
N SER A 102 -13.59 -0.49 -6.64
CA SER A 102 -13.71 -1.81 -7.29
C SER A 102 -15.16 -2.26 -7.46
N SER A 103 -16.13 -1.51 -6.95
CA SER A 103 -17.53 -1.92 -6.79
C SER A 103 -18.35 -1.74 -8.08
N THR A 104 -18.22 -2.68 -9.01
CA THR A 104 -18.89 -2.62 -10.32
C THR A 104 -20.43 -2.67 -10.28
N ASN A 105 -21.02 -3.29 -9.25
CA ASN A 105 -22.49 -3.45 -9.19
C ASN A 105 -23.23 -2.12 -9.00
N LYS A 106 -22.70 -1.22 -8.17
CA LYS A 106 -23.31 0.10 -7.98
C LYS A 106 -23.16 0.94 -9.25
N ASP A 107 -21.97 0.95 -9.83
CA ASP A 107 -21.68 1.73 -11.02
C ASP A 107 -22.50 1.26 -12.22
N ARG A 108 -22.67 -0.06 -12.37
CA ARG A 108 -23.53 -0.65 -13.41
C ARG A 108 -24.98 -0.22 -13.24
N ILE A 109 -25.52 -0.23 -12.02
CA ILE A 109 -26.90 0.17 -11.74
C ILE A 109 -27.10 1.67 -12.03
N GLU A 110 -26.16 2.52 -11.59
CA GLU A 110 -26.22 3.96 -11.87
C GLU A 110 -26.08 4.26 -13.37
N ALA A 111 -25.19 3.56 -14.06
CA ALA A 111 -25.02 3.67 -15.51
C ALA A 111 -26.24 3.17 -16.28
N GLU A 112 -26.84 2.03 -15.92
CA GLU A 112 -28.07 1.53 -16.56
C GLU A 112 -29.22 2.54 -16.39
N LYS A 113 -29.31 3.22 -15.24
CA LYS A 113 -30.29 4.28 -15.01
C LYS A 113 -30.03 5.54 -15.85
N TYR A 114 -28.76 5.93 -15.99
CA TYR A 114 -28.37 7.13 -16.74
C TYR A 114 -28.50 6.94 -18.26
N TRP A 115 -27.95 5.84 -18.78
CA TRP A 115 -27.89 5.56 -20.21
C TRP A 115 -29.18 4.93 -20.75
N GLY A 116 -30.04 4.37 -19.88
CA GLY A 116 -31.34 3.82 -20.28
C GLY A 116 -31.21 2.70 -21.32
N GLU A 117 -31.98 2.77 -22.40
CA GLU A 117 -31.98 1.77 -23.48
C GLU A 117 -30.62 1.68 -24.20
N ILE A 118 -29.89 2.81 -24.29
CA ILE A 118 -28.58 2.92 -24.94
C ILE A 118 -27.51 2.10 -24.20
N PHE A 119 -27.71 1.84 -22.91
CA PHE A 119 -26.79 1.04 -22.08
C PHE A 119 -26.50 -0.35 -22.67
N LYS A 120 -27.53 -0.97 -23.27
CA LYS A 120 -27.41 -2.28 -23.91
C LYS A 120 -27.15 -2.15 -25.41
N GLU A 121 -27.83 -1.24 -26.09
CA GLU A 121 -27.72 -1.08 -27.55
C GLU A 121 -26.30 -0.70 -28.01
N TRP A 122 -25.61 0.15 -27.23
CA TRP A 122 -24.27 0.61 -27.56
C TRP A 122 -23.17 -0.20 -26.84
N GLY A 123 -23.56 -1.30 -26.18
CA GLY A 123 -22.60 -2.22 -25.55
C GLY A 123 -21.92 -1.67 -24.30
N ILE A 124 -22.44 -0.61 -23.67
CA ILE A 124 -21.90 -0.03 -22.43
C ILE A 124 -21.86 -1.08 -21.31
N GLU A 125 -22.82 -2.01 -21.26
CA GLU A 125 -22.80 -3.15 -20.33
C GLU A 125 -21.49 -3.98 -20.42
N TYR A 126 -20.92 -4.14 -21.62
CA TYR A 126 -19.67 -4.88 -21.79
C TYR A 126 -18.48 -4.17 -21.16
N HIS A 127 -18.44 -2.84 -21.19
CA HIS A 127 -17.41 -2.05 -20.51
C HIS A 127 -17.34 -2.36 -19.01
N TYR A 128 -18.49 -2.37 -18.33
CA TYR A 128 -18.54 -2.65 -16.89
C TYR A 128 -18.13 -4.10 -16.55
N LYS A 129 -18.46 -5.06 -17.43
CA LYS A 129 -17.97 -6.46 -17.29
C LYS A 129 -16.46 -6.55 -17.50
N GLU A 130 -15.92 -5.82 -18.47
CA GLU A 130 -14.48 -5.77 -18.72
C GLU A 130 -13.73 -5.03 -17.60
N PHE A 131 -14.35 -4.02 -16.99
CA PHE A 131 -13.82 -3.34 -15.80
C PHE A 131 -13.64 -4.29 -14.63
N GLU A 132 -14.67 -5.08 -14.31
CA GLU A 132 -14.58 -6.09 -13.26
C GLU A 132 -13.46 -7.12 -13.54
N LYS A 133 -13.29 -7.49 -14.81
CA LYS A 133 -12.19 -8.36 -15.23
C LYS A 133 -10.84 -7.66 -15.28
N SER A 134 -10.77 -6.34 -15.19
CA SER A 134 -9.54 -5.56 -15.36
C SER A 134 -8.96 -5.04 -14.06
N VAL A 135 -9.78 -4.98 -13.00
CA VAL A 135 -9.40 -4.49 -11.68
C VAL A 135 -9.15 -5.67 -10.72
N ILE A 136 -8.18 -5.51 -9.82
CA ILE A 136 -7.98 -6.38 -8.67
C ILE A 136 -7.63 -5.56 -7.43
N VAL A 137 -8.23 -5.90 -6.29
CA VAL A 137 -7.85 -5.37 -4.99
C VAL A 137 -6.96 -6.39 -4.29
N LEU A 138 -5.75 -5.99 -3.93
CA LEU A 138 -4.86 -6.85 -3.15
C LEU A 138 -5.23 -6.75 -1.66
N ARG A 139 -6.06 -7.68 -1.17
CA ARG A 139 -6.53 -7.73 0.23
C ARG A 139 -5.75 -8.69 1.14
N SER A 140 -5.58 -8.33 2.41
CA SER A 140 -4.76 -9.09 3.37
C SER A 140 -5.38 -10.42 3.80
N ASP A 141 -6.69 -10.60 3.59
CA ASP A 141 -7.48 -11.79 3.94
C ASP A 141 -7.44 -12.89 2.88
N GLU A 142 -6.92 -12.61 1.68
CA GLU A 142 -6.73 -13.61 0.62
C GLU A 142 -5.28 -14.14 0.55
N PRO A 143 -5.05 -15.39 0.12
CA PRO A 143 -3.71 -15.94 -0.08
C PRO A 143 -2.86 -15.09 -1.04
N PHE A 144 -1.72 -14.60 -0.56
CA PHE A 144 -0.91 -13.64 -1.32
C PHE A 144 -0.39 -14.17 -2.66
N LYS A 145 0.01 -15.45 -2.70
CA LYS A 145 0.52 -16.09 -3.92
C LYS A 145 -0.52 -16.13 -5.03
N GLU A 146 -1.79 -16.38 -4.71
CA GLU A 146 -2.87 -16.37 -5.69
C GLU A 146 -3.13 -14.97 -6.22
N GLN A 147 -3.15 -13.97 -5.34
CA GLN A 147 -3.33 -12.58 -5.72
C GLN A 147 -2.20 -12.09 -6.65
N LEU A 148 -0.94 -12.50 -6.41
CA LEU A 148 0.18 -12.19 -7.29
C LEU A 148 0.04 -12.80 -8.70
N ILE A 149 -0.53 -14.01 -8.80
CA ILE A 149 -0.80 -14.64 -10.10
C ILE A 149 -1.95 -13.92 -10.80
N LYS A 150 -3.06 -13.68 -10.08
CA LYS A 150 -4.25 -13.01 -10.63
C LYS A 150 -3.93 -11.61 -11.12
N GLN A 151 -3.20 -10.81 -10.32
CA GLN A 151 -2.86 -9.44 -10.70
C GLN A 151 -2.05 -9.37 -11.98
N HIS A 152 -1.23 -10.38 -12.28
CA HIS A 152 -0.41 -10.39 -13.49
C HIS A 152 -1.24 -10.28 -14.78
N TYR A 153 -2.54 -10.56 -14.76
CA TYR A 153 -3.42 -10.44 -15.91
C TYR A 153 -4.40 -9.25 -15.83
N LYS A 154 -4.19 -8.34 -14.87
CA LYS A 154 -5.10 -7.24 -14.55
C LYS A 154 -4.41 -5.89 -14.82
N PRO A 155 -4.87 -5.06 -15.76
CA PRO A 155 -4.23 -3.76 -16.00
C PRO A 155 -4.28 -2.83 -14.79
N ILE A 156 -5.32 -2.94 -13.94
CA ILE A 156 -5.51 -2.06 -12.79
C ILE A 156 -5.34 -2.85 -11.48
N VAL A 157 -4.44 -2.39 -10.63
CA VAL A 157 -4.19 -2.96 -9.30
C VAL A 157 -4.45 -1.92 -8.24
N LEU A 158 -5.22 -2.29 -7.22
CA LEU A 158 -5.53 -1.46 -6.07
C LEU A 158 -4.96 -2.14 -4.82
N LEU A 159 -4.25 -1.40 -3.96
CA LEU A 159 -3.73 -1.94 -2.70
C LEU A 159 -3.57 -0.87 -1.63
N SER A 160 -3.41 -1.30 -0.38
CA SER A 160 -3.15 -0.36 0.70
C SER A 160 -1.70 0.13 0.72
N THR A 161 -1.47 1.35 1.22
CA THR A 161 -0.12 1.90 1.45
C THR A 161 0.70 0.98 2.32
N GLN A 162 0.12 0.50 3.43
CA GLN A 162 0.77 -0.45 4.33
C GLN A 162 1.22 -1.71 3.56
N ARG A 163 0.35 -2.28 2.73
CA ARG A 163 0.71 -3.48 1.97
C ARG A 163 1.82 -3.19 0.96
N TYR A 164 1.73 -2.08 0.22
CA TYR A 164 2.72 -1.70 -0.78
C TYR A 164 4.14 -1.62 -0.19
N PHE A 165 4.29 -1.04 1.00
CA PHE A 165 5.59 -0.91 1.68
C PHE A 165 6.05 -2.19 2.39
N MET A 166 5.15 -3.11 2.73
CA MET A 166 5.51 -4.43 3.27
C MET A 166 6.04 -5.39 2.20
N LEU A 167 5.79 -5.13 0.91
CA LEU A 167 6.31 -5.97 -0.18
C LEU A 167 7.81 -5.74 -0.36
N GLY A 168 8.57 -6.83 -0.50
CA GLY A 168 9.97 -6.75 -0.93
C GLY A 168 10.11 -6.26 -2.37
N ASP A 169 11.27 -5.69 -2.72
CA ASP A 169 11.48 -4.99 -3.98
C ASP A 169 11.18 -5.87 -5.21
N ASN A 170 11.66 -7.11 -5.24
CA ASN A 170 11.40 -8.07 -6.33
C ASN A 170 9.90 -8.33 -6.57
N ILE A 171 9.09 -8.26 -5.52
CA ILE A 171 7.65 -8.49 -5.62
C ILE A 171 6.95 -7.20 -6.03
N ARG A 172 7.41 -6.06 -5.52
CA ARG A 172 6.93 -4.74 -5.91
C ARG A 172 7.15 -4.50 -7.40
N GLU A 173 8.29 -4.92 -7.95
CA GLU A 173 8.59 -4.85 -9.39
C GLU A 173 7.53 -5.55 -10.27
N GLN A 174 6.98 -6.67 -9.79
CA GLN A 174 5.93 -7.41 -10.51
C GLN A 174 4.60 -6.63 -10.60
N LEU A 175 4.36 -5.69 -9.68
CA LEU A 175 3.18 -4.82 -9.72
C LEU A 175 3.24 -3.78 -10.83
N PHE A 176 4.40 -3.56 -11.47
CA PHE A 176 4.53 -2.60 -12.57
C PHE A 176 4.35 -3.23 -13.95
N SER A 177 3.97 -4.51 -14.04
CA SER A 177 3.72 -5.19 -15.32
C SER A 177 2.53 -6.13 -15.29
N PHE A 178 1.89 -6.29 -16.45
CA PHE A 178 0.78 -7.21 -16.65
C PHE A 178 0.82 -7.81 -18.05
N THR A 179 0.22 -8.99 -18.22
CA THR A 179 0.08 -9.66 -19.50
C THR A 179 -1.32 -9.42 -20.05
N TYR A 180 -1.39 -8.93 -21.28
CA TYR A 180 -2.62 -8.68 -22.02
C TYR A 180 -2.49 -9.21 -23.44
N ASN A 181 -3.42 -10.09 -23.85
CA ASN A 181 -3.38 -10.77 -25.16
C ASN A 181 -2.02 -11.42 -25.50
N GLY A 182 -1.34 -11.98 -24.49
CA GLY A 182 -0.04 -12.64 -24.62
C GLY A 182 1.17 -11.70 -24.68
N GLU A 183 0.97 -10.38 -24.62
CA GLU A 183 2.03 -9.38 -24.55
C GLU A 183 2.16 -8.82 -23.13
N THR A 184 3.39 -8.61 -22.68
CA THR A 184 3.65 -7.91 -21.40
C THR A 184 3.62 -6.40 -21.60
N LEU A 185 2.72 -5.74 -20.88
CA LEU A 185 2.54 -4.29 -20.80
C LEU A 185 2.94 -3.78 -19.42
N LYS A 186 3.14 -2.45 -19.31
CA LYS A 186 3.54 -1.78 -18.07
C LYS A 186 2.35 -1.09 -17.41
N ARG A 187 2.34 -1.08 -16.07
CA ARG A 187 1.58 -0.12 -15.27
C ARG A 187 2.50 1.07 -15.03
N ASP A 188 2.45 2.02 -15.95
CA ASP A 188 3.32 3.21 -15.98
C ASP A 188 2.68 4.43 -15.30
N ILE A 189 1.47 4.27 -14.73
CA ILE A 189 0.80 5.27 -13.90
C ILE A 189 0.64 4.72 -12.48
N VAL A 190 1.13 5.47 -11.50
CA VAL A 190 1.05 5.13 -10.07
C VAL A 190 0.43 6.32 -9.33
N ILE A 191 -0.70 6.08 -8.66
CA ILE A 191 -1.42 7.09 -7.91
C ILE A 191 -1.37 6.72 -6.43
N PHE A 192 -0.81 7.59 -5.60
CA PHE A 192 -1.00 7.56 -4.16
C PHE A 192 -2.17 8.48 -3.83
N ASP A 193 -3.27 7.87 -3.42
CA ASP A 193 -4.46 8.55 -2.94
C ASP A 193 -4.32 8.77 -1.44
N GLU A 194 -4.13 10.04 -1.07
CA GLU A 194 -3.65 10.52 0.23
C GLU A 194 -2.12 10.48 0.33
N SER A 195 -1.55 11.37 1.15
CA SER A 195 -0.10 11.46 1.28
C SER A 195 0.44 10.17 1.89
N PRO A 196 1.35 9.45 1.21
CA PRO A 196 1.99 8.31 1.85
C PRO A 196 2.65 8.80 3.14
N GLN A 197 2.44 8.07 4.24
CA GLN A 197 3.09 8.39 5.50
C GLN A 197 4.59 8.12 5.33
N PHE A 198 5.35 9.18 5.01
CA PHE A 198 6.82 9.11 4.87
C PHE A 198 7.52 8.82 6.20
N SER A 199 6.81 8.99 7.32
CA SER A 199 7.28 8.64 8.65
C SER A 199 6.09 8.17 9.48
N GLU A 200 6.20 7.00 10.08
CA GLU A 200 5.29 6.54 11.13
C GLU A 200 5.99 6.73 12.47
N THR A 201 5.33 7.42 13.41
CA THR A 201 5.78 7.43 14.80
C THR A 201 5.28 6.16 15.47
N VAL A 202 6.14 5.16 15.61
CA VAL A 202 5.84 3.93 16.36
C VAL A 202 6.37 4.07 17.78
N THR A 203 5.49 3.90 18.76
CA THR A 203 5.86 3.84 20.18
C THR A 203 6.10 2.40 20.58
N ILE A 204 7.28 2.09 21.09
CA ILE A 204 7.63 0.81 21.72
C ILE A 204 7.85 1.08 23.21
N ASP A 205 7.11 0.38 24.06
CA ASP A 205 7.25 0.45 25.52
C ASP A 205 7.58 -0.93 26.14
N SER A 206 7.67 -0.98 27.46
CA SER A 206 7.97 -2.21 28.20
C SER A 206 6.93 -3.32 28.01
N ASP A 207 5.67 -2.97 27.73
CA ASP A 207 4.60 -3.95 27.48
C ASP A 207 4.80 -4.60 26.10
N ASN A 208 5.11 -3.81 25.05
CA ASN A 208 5.47 -4.34 23.74
C ASN A 208 6.60 -5.38 23.86
N LEU A 209 7.68 -5.00 24.55
CA LEU A 209 8.85 -5.86 24.71
C LEU A 209 8.54 -7.18 25.43
N SER A 210 7.69 -7.11 26.46
CA SER A 210 7.28 -8.27 27.26
C SER A 210 6.32 -9.18 26.48
N ARG A 211 5.43 -8.62 25.67
CA ARG A 211 4.50 -9.39 24.82
C ARG A 211 5.24 -10.15 23.73
N ILE A 212 6.25 -9.56 23.11
CA ILE A 212 7.09 -10.26 22.14
C ILE A 212 7.78 -11.44 22.81
N GLU A 213 8.42 -11.25 23.98
CA GLU A 213 9.06 -12.36 24.71
C GLU A 213 8.07 -13.49 24.98
N ALA A 214 6.90 -13.17 25.51
CA ALA A 214 5.85 -14.14 25.79
C ALA A 214 5.38 -14.87 24.52
N ALA A 215 5.27 -14.16 23.39
CA ALA A 215 4.93 -14.74 22.10
C ALA A 215 6.01 -15.69 21.58
N LEU A 216 7.30 -15.38 21.78
CA LEU A 216 8.39 -16.30 21.43
C LEU A 216 8.34 -17.59 22.25
N TYR A 217 8.09 -17.49 23.56
CA TYR A 217 7.97 -18.66 24.43
C TYR A 217 6.77 -19.54 24.08
N LYS A 218 5.60 -18.93 23.79
CA LYS A 218 4.34 -19.65 23.55
C LYS A 218 4.12 -20.06 22.09
N GLY A 219 4.67 -19.29 21.15
CA GLY A 219 4.41 -19.44 19.73
C GLY A 219 5.45 -20.30 19.00
N LEU A 220 6.67 -20.44 19.52
CA LEU A 220 7.68 -21.33 18.95
C LEU A 220 7.51 -22.75 19.52
N SER A 221 7.28 -23.73 18.64
CA SER A 221 7.27 -25.15 19.00
C SER A 221 8.63 -25.61 19.53
N ASP A 222 8.65 -26.62 20.40
CA ASP A 222 9.89 -27.22 20.91
C ASP A 222 10.70 -27.94 19.80
N GLU A 223 10.07 -28.22 18.67
CA GLU A 223 10.72 -28.79 17.48
C GLU A 223 11.55 -27.76 16.69
N VAL A 224 11.38 -26.47 16.97
CA VAL A 224 12.15 -25.40 16.31
C VAL A 224 13.59 -25.43 16.82
N LYS A 225 14.49 -25.92 15.98
CA LYS A 225 15.92 -26.14 16.29
C LYS A 225 16.61 -24.94 16.94
N ASP A 226 16.33 -23.72 16.45
CA ASP A 226 17.00 -22.48 16.88
C ASP A 226 16.18 -21.67 17.89
N LYS A 227 15.14 -22.26 18.50
CA LYS A 227 14.27 -21.61 19.49
C LYS A 227 15.04 -21.03 20.67
N GLU A 228 15.95 -21.81 21.26
CA GLU A 228 16.73 -21.38 22.42
C GLU A 228 17.61 -20.17 22.09
N PHE A 229 18.20 -20.14 20.90
CA PHE A 229 18.96 -19.00 20.42
C PHE A 229 18.08 -17.75 20.34
N VAL A 230 16.95 -17.84 19.61
CA VAL A 230 16.02 -16.71 19.40
C VAL A 230 15.54 -16.12 20.72
N ILE A 231 15.09 -16.97 21.65
CA ILE A 231 14.57 -16.54 22.95
C ILE A 231 15.67 -15.88 23.79
N ARG A 232 16.86 -16.51 23.87
CA ARG A 232 17.97 -15.99 24.67
C ARG A 232 18.46 -14.65 24.16
N GLU A 233 18.68 -14.53 22.85
CA GLU A 233 19.21 -13.30 22.27
C GLU A 233 18.19 -12.16 22.34
N TYR A 234 16.90 -12.46 22.09
CA TYR A 234 15.84 -11.47 22.26
C TYR A 234 15.75 -10.99 23.71
N LYS A 235 15.77 -11.91 24.68
CA LYS A 235 15.74 -11.57 26.10
C LYS A 235 16.92 -10.69 26.49
N ALA A 236 18.13 -11.06 26.06
CA ALA A 236 19.32 -10.25 26.31
C ALA A 236 19.19 -8.84 25.71
N PHE A 237 18.61 -8.70 24.51
CA PHE A 237 18.34 -7.40 23.91
C PHE A 237 17.30 -6.60 24.67
N LYS A 238 16.18 -7.23 25.04
CA LYS A 238 15.12 -6.62 25.85
C LYS A 238 15.66 -6.08 27.16
N ASP A 239 16.38 -6.91 27.92
CA ASP A 239 16.88 -6.54 29.25
C ASP A 239 17.84 -5.34 29.15
N ARG A 240 18.68 -5.30 28.11
CA ARG A 240 19.53 -4.15 27.81
C ARG A 240 18.75 -2.88 27.48
N LEU A 241 17.69 -3.00 26.69
CA LEU A 241 16.86 -1.86 26.31
C LEU A 241 16.12 -1.30 27.52
N LEU A 242 15.55 -2.17 28.36
CA LEU A 242 14.89 -1.79 29.62
C LEU A 242 15.85 -1.12 30.60
N GLU A 243 17.05 -1.66 30.79
CA GLU A 243 18.09 -1.05 31.63
C GLU A 243 18.44 0.36 31.13
N GLN A 244 18.55 0.55 29.82
CA GLN A 244 18.77 1.86 29.24
C GLN A 244 17.58 2.80 29.45
N MET A 245 16.35 2.32 29.31
CA MET A 245 15.15 3.12 29.63
C MET A 245 15.19 3.59 31.10
N ASP A 246 15.47 2.69 32.04
CA ASP A 246 15.59 2.98 33.47
C ASP A 246 16.72 3.98 33.78
N GLU A 247 17.88 3.83 33.15
CA GLU A 247 19.00 4.77 33.28
C GLU A 247 18.62 6.16 32.79
N LYS A 248 17.98 6.26 31.62
CA LYS A 248 17.58 7.56 31.04
C LYS A 248 16.48 8.23 31.87
N GLU A 249 15.55 7.48 32.45
CA GLU A 249 14.56 8.02 33.39
C GLU A 249 15.20 8.60 34.66
N LYS A 250 16.27 7.98 35.17
CA LYS A 250 16.97 8.45 36.38
C LYS A 250 17.75 9.75 36.17
N LEU A 251 18.21 10.03 34.95
CA LEU A 251 19.09 11.18 34.66
C LEU A 251 18.44 12.54 34.91
N LEU A 252 17.11 12.68 34.85
CA LEU A 252 16.45 13.99 34.96
C LEU A 252 15.14 13.86 35.74
N LYS A 253 15.25 13.88 37.07
CA LYS A 253 14.14 13.68 38.02
C LYS A 253 12.96 14.66 37.85
N ASP A 254 13.12 15.81 37.21
CA ASP A 254 12.15 16.93 37.30
C ASP A 254 11.57 17.43 35.96
N SER A 255 11.79 16.75 34.83
CA SER A 255 11.27 17.21 33.52
C SER A 255 10.90 16.07 32.57
N ASN A 256 10.06 16.35 31.57
CA ASN A 256 9.89 15.44 30.43
C ASN A 256 11.18 15.44 29.61
N VAL A 257 11.63 14.27 29.19
CA VAL A 257 12.96 14.09 28.59
C VAL A 257 12.82 13.50 27.21
N THR A 258 13.42 14.15 26.21
CA THR A 258 13.56 13.63 24.85
C THR A 258 15.05 13.46 24.55
N ILE A 259 15.54 12.22 24.49
CA ILE A 259 16.96 11.90 24.25
C ILE A 259 17.07 10.93 23.07
N TYR A 260 18.07 11.13 22.20
CA TYR A 260 18.43 10.14 21.20
C TYR A 260 19.19 8.97 21.83
N TRP A 261 18.78 7.75 21.53
CA TRP A 261 19.42 6.52 21.97
C TRP A 261 19.81 5.66 20.77
N LYS A 262 20.98 5.02 20.85
CA LYS A 262 21.44 3.99 19.91
C LYS A 262 22.31 2.99 20.65
N ASP A 263 22.03 1.69 20.52
CA ASP A 263 22.95 0.67 21.02
C ASP A 263 24.18 0.64 20.12
N THR A 264 25.37 0.76 20.72
CA THR A 264 26.65 0.73 19.99
C THR A 264 27.37 -0.61 20.13
N ARG A 265 26.83 -1.53 20.94
CA ARG A 265 27.47 -2.83 21.22
C ARG A 265 27.33 -3.83 20.08
N TYR A 266 26.23 -3.75 19.35
CA TYR A 266 25.96 -4.58 18.17
C TYR A 266 25.49 -3.68 17.03
N SER A 267 25.68 -4.14 15.78
CA SER A 267 25.17 -3.47 14.60
C SER A 267 23.64 -3.54 14.46
N SER A 268 22.98 -4.40 15.26
CA SER A 268 21.53 -4.65 15.25
C SER A 268 21.10 -5.36 16.55
N ILE A 269 19.98 -6.10 16.54
CA ILE A 269 19.38 -6.71 17.75
C ILE A 269 20.31 -7.77 18.37
N THR A 270 20.89 -8.64 17.54
CA THR A 270 21.67 -9.83 17.95
C THR A 270 22.95 -9.97 17.12
N PRO A 271 23.86 -10.90 17.49
CA PRO A 271 25.02 -11.25 16.66
C PRO A 271 24.67 -11.92 15.32
N ASN A 272 23.47 -12.48 15.16
CA ASN A 272 23.01 -13.15 13.93
C ASN A 272 21.52 -12.86 13.69
N ASP A 273 21.24 -11.65 13.23
CA ASP A 273 19.88 -11.21 12.94
C ASP A 273 19.23 -12.00 11.80
N ASP A 274 20.00 -12.48 10.83
CA ASP A 274 19.43 -13.26 9.73
C ASP A 274 18.78 -14.55 10.24
N LEU A 275 19.42 -15.24 11.19
CA LEU A 275 18.86 -16.40 11.86
C LEU A 275 17.65 -16.03 12.73
N LEU A 276 17.72 -14.92 13.48
CA LEU A 276 16.59 -14.44 14.28
C LEU A 276 15.36 -14.23 13.39
N PHE A 277 15.51 -13.45 12.32
CA PHE A 277 14.40 -13.08 11.44
C PHE A 277 13.90 -14.24 10.58
N SER A 278 14.77 -15.18 10.18
CA SER A 278 14.32 -16.38 9.46
C SER A 278 13.40 -17.24 10.33
N VAL A 279 13.78 -17.49 11.59
CA VAL A 279 12.95 -18.28 12.53
C VAL A 279 11.62 -17.60 12.80
N LEU A 280 11.61 -16.27 12.95
CA LEU A 280 10.36 -15.51 13.13
C LEU A 280 9.45 -15.62 11.91
N GLN A 281 10.03 -15.50 10.70
CA GLN A 281 9.29 -15.55 9.46
C GLN A 281 8.69 -16.95 9.21
N ASP A 282 9.46 -18.01 9.44
CA ASP A 282 9.03 -19.40 9.27
C ASP A 282 7.90 -19.79 10.24
N ASN A 283 7.79 -19.10 11.38
CA ASN A 283 6.82 -19.39 12.44
C ASN A 283 5.78 -18.27 12.64
N ILE A 284 5.64 -17.37 11.65
CA ILE A 284 4.90 -16.12 11.84
C ILE A 284 3.42 -16.34 12.19
N GLU A 285 2.77 -17.37 11.64
CA GLU A 285 1.35 -17.65 11.91
C GLU A 285 1.11 -17.99 13.38
N SER A 286 1.98 -18.83 13.97
CA SER A 286 1.88 -19.21 15.38
C SER A 286 2.17 -18.04 16.31
N LEU A 287 3.19 -17.24 15.97
CA LEU A 287 3.58 -16.06 16.71
C LEU A 287 2.50 -14.98 16.70
N THR A 288 1.89 -14.73 15.54
CA THR A 288 0.82 -13.74 15.35
C THR A 288 -0.44 -14.09 16.14
N LYS A 289 -0.72 -15.39 16.37
CA LYS A 289 -1.81 -15.82 17.26
C LYS A 289 -1.58 -15.43 18.72
N GLN A 290 -0.31 -15.37 19.16
CA GLN A 290 0.05 -14.97 20.53
C GLN A 290 0.14 -13.44 20.66
N TYR A 291 0.75 -12.80 19.66
CA TYR A 291 0.85 -11.35 19.58
C TYR A 291 0.77 -10.88 18.13
N ASN A 292 -0.38 -10.32 17.78
CA ASN A 292 -0.71 -9.93 16.40
C ASN A 292 0.26 -8.90 15.78
N CYS A 293 0.88 -8.05 16.59
CA CYS A 293 1.82 -7.02 16.11
C CYS A 293 3.28 -7.48 16.12
N ILE A 294 3.60 -8.73 16.46
CA ILE A 294 4.97 -9.20 16.70
C ILE A 294 5.93 -8.87 15.54
N TRP A 295 5.49 -9.06 14.29
CA TRP A 295 6.35 -8.77 13.13
C TRP A 295 6.65 -7.29 13.01
N LYS A 296 5.62 -6.44 13.13
CA LYS A 296 5.76 -4.99 13.04
C LYS A 296 6.71 -4.49 14.11
N ASP A 297 6.49 -4.91 15.36
CA ASP A 297 7.31 -4.46 16.48
C ASP A 297 8.75 -4.99 16.36
N MET A 298 8.97 -6.22 15.92
CA MET A 298 10.32 -6.74 15.68
C MET A 298 11.07 -5.98 14.57
N GLN A 299 10.38 -5.57 13.50
CA GLN A 299 10.99 -4.69 12.49
C GLN A 299 11.30 -3.30 13.07
N CYS A 300 10.43 -2.76 13.91
CA CYS A 300 10.70 -1.50 14.61
C CYS A 300 11.91 -1.62 15.53
N LEU A 301 12.05 -2.72 16.29
CA LEU A 301 13.22 -2.97 17.14
C LEU A 301 14.51 -3.09 16.32
N LYS A 302 14.44 -3.69 15.12
CA LYS A 302 15.58 -3.77 14.19
C LYS A 302 16.02 -2.38 13.75
N GLU A 303 15.05 -1.53 13.42
CA GLU A 303 15.29 -0.15 13.02
C GLU A 303 15.87 0.68 14.17
N ILE A 304 15.30 0.54 15.37
CA ILE A 304 15.78 1.15 16.61
C ILE A 304 17.23 0.73 16.88
N ALA A 305 17.58 -0.54 16.72
CA ALA A 305 18.95 -1.02 16.92
C ALA A 305 19.93 -0.48 15.89
N LYS A 306 19.54 -0.42 14.61
CA LYS A 306 20.41 0.02 13.50
C LYS A 306 20.62 1.53 13.46
N ASN A 307 19.52 2.28 13.61
CA ASN A 307 19.48 3.71 13.33
C ASN A 307 19.25 4.56 14.59
N GLY A 308 19.00 3.92 15.73
CA GLY A 308 18.65 4.58 16.99
C GLY A 308 17.20 5.02 17.03
N ALA A 309 16.80 5.62 18.15
CA ALA A 309 15.45 6.13 18.36
C ALA A 309 15.43 7.32 19.32
N ILE A 310 14.32 8.04 19.28
CA ILE A 310 14.03 9.10 20.24
C ILE A 310 13.34 8.47 21.45
N PHE A 311 14.01 8.47 22.59
CA PHE A 311 13.43 8.12 23.88
C PHE A 311 12.68 9.32 24.45
N ASN A 312 11.39 9.14 24.75
CA ASN A 312 10.56 10.15 25.39
C ASN A 312 10.03 9.63 26.74
N SER A 313 10.45 10.25 27.84
CA SER A 313 9.88 9.96 29.16
C SER A 313 8.93 11.08 29.58
N VAL A 314 7.67 10.72 29.82
CA VAL A 314 6.62 11.64 30.26
C VAL A 314 6.16 11.25 31.66
N LYS A 315 6.41 12.11 32.65
CA LYS A 315 5.88 11.87 34.00
C LYS A 315 4.37 12.08 34.02
N LYS A 316 3.62 11.03 34.38
CA LYS A 316 2.19 11.15 34.69
C LYS A 316 2.03 12.09 35.89
N LYS A 317 1.30 13.20 35.73
CA LYS A 317 0.90 14.05 36.86
C LYS A 317 0.01 13.23 37.78
N ILE A 318 0.52 12.89 38.96
CA ILE A 318 -0.29 12.36 40.04
C ILE A 318 -1.06 13.56 40.61
N TRP A 319 -2.35 13.64 40.30
CA TRP A 319 -3.25 14.51 41.05
C TRP A 319 -3.32 13.94 42.46
N LYS A 320 -2.72 14.63 43.43
CA LYS A 320 -2.99 14.35 44.84
C LYS A 320 -4.44 14.78 45.08
N LEU A 321 -5.31 13.79 45.31
CA LEU A 321 -6.65 14.00 45.88
C LEU A 321 -6.53 14.48 47.32
#